data_AF-A0A959QTL4-F1
#
_entry.id   AF-A0A959QTL4-F1
#
_cell.length_a   1.000
_cell.length_b   1.000
_cell.length_c   1.000
_cell.angle_alpha   90.00
_cell.angle_beta   90.00
_cell.angle_gamma   90.00
#
_symmetry.space_group_name_H-M   'P 1'
#
loop_
_entity.id
_entity.type
_entity.pdbx_description
1 polymer ?
#
loop_
_entity_poly.entity_id
_entity_poly.type
_entity_poly.pdbx_seq_one_letter_code
_entity_poly.pdbx_strand_id
1 'polypeptide(L)'
;MNEPFYKRVWNKPPTVFPFIALFNIGMTLFLVYDYIVDPVDGLANWRPVIMGVYTLFWLFACDLKRWAALSYLALTTLNLVLRFAMPDKPGMHFLLDVLFPFDVLCTFFLMFYFKKFE
;
A
#
# COMPACT_ATOMS: atom_id res chain seq x y z
N MET A 1 2.78 -31.95 -19.67
CA MET A 1 3.28 -32.36 -18.34
C MET A 1 2.41 -31.72 -17.28
N ASN A 2 1.70 -32.51 -16.49
CA ASN A 2 0.95 -31.98 -15.34
C ASN A 2 1.96 -31.58 -14.26
N GLU A 3 2.16 -30.29 -14.07
CA GLU A 3 2.94 -29.81 -12.91
C GLU A 3 2.31 -30.35 -11.62
N PRO A 4 3.13 -30.79 -10.65
CA PRO A 4 2.62 -31.28 -9.40
C PRO A 4 1.84 -30.19 -8.66
N PHE A 5 0.74 -30.58 -7.99
CA PHE A 5 -0.23 -29.67 -7.35
C PHE A 5 0.43 -28.59 -6.47
N TYR A 6 1.49 -28.94 -5.73
CA TYR A 6 2.23 -28.01 -4.88
C TYR A 6 2.88 -26.86 -5.67
N LYS A 7 3.43 -27.11 -6.86
CA LYS A 7 4.01 -26.06 -7.73
C LYS A 7 2.92 -25.11 -8.24
N ARG A 8 1.76 -25.66 -8.62
CA ARG A 8 0.63 -24.88 -9.12
C ARG A 8 -0.01 -24.00 -8.04
N VAL A 9 -0.03 -24.45 -6.79
CA VAL A 9 -0.49 -23.64 -5.63
C VAL A 9 0.57 -22.60 -5.24
N TRP A 10 1.86 -22.96 -5.31
CA TRP A 10 2.94 -22.05 -4.95
C TRP A 10 3.12 -20.90 -5.94
N ASN A 11 2.90 -21.13 -7.24
CA ASN A 11 3.05 -20.11 -8.29
C ASN A 11 1.85 -19.17 -8.43
N LYS A 12 0.75 -19.40 -7.71
CA LYS A 12 -0.39 -18.47 -7.71
C LYS A 12 -0.14 -17.32 -6.72
N PRO A 13 -0.53 -16.08 -7.07
CA PRO A 13 -0.53 -14.99 -6.13
C PRO A 13 -1.40 -15.38 -4.91
N PRO A 14 -0.98 -15.01 -3.68
CA PRO A 14 -1.74 -15.34 -2.49
C PRO A 14 -3.14 -14.73 -2.60
N THR A 15 -4.18 -15.47 -2.20
CA THR A 15 -5.57 -14.95 -2.21
C THR A 15 -5.73 -13.70 -1.36
N VAL A 16 -4.85 -13.49 -0.37
CA VAL A 16 -4.79 -12.30 0.48
C VAL A 16 -4.50 -11.01 -0.33
N PHE A 17 -3.73 -11.09 -1.42
CA PHE A 17 -3.30 -9.92 -2.19
C PHE A 17 -4.48 -9.17 -2.84
N PRO A 18 -5.39 -9.84 -3.58
CA PRO A 18 -6.61 -9.21 -4.09
C PRO A 18 -7.50 -8.60 -3.01
N PHE A 19 -7.60 -9.23 -1.83
CA PHE A 19 -8.38 -8.66 -0.72
C PHE A 19 -7.76 -7.37 -0.19
N ILE A 20 -6.43 -7.32 -0.05
CA ILE A 20 -5.73 -6.08 0.32
C ILE A 20 -5.88 -5.02 -0.79
N ALA A 21 -5.85 -5.42 -2.07
CA ALA A 21 -6.07 -4.50 -3.18
C ALA A 21 -7.47 -3.86 -3.11
N LEU A 22 -8.50 -4.67 -2.86
CA LEU A 22 -9.87 -4.20 -2.71
C LEU A 22 -10.02 -3.25 -1.52
N PHE A 23 -9.37 -3.57 -0.39
CA PHE A 23 -9.31 -2.68 0.77
C PHE A 23 -8.66 -1.34 0.43
N ASN A 24 -7.51 -1.35 -0.26
CA ASN A 24 -6.81 -0.14 -0.67
C ASN A 24 -7.66 0.72 -1.64
N ILE A 25 -8.38 0.10 -2.58
CA ILE A 25 -9.33 0.79 -3.45
C ILE A 25 -10.44 1.44 -2.62
N GLY A 26 -11.07 0.70 -1.71
CA GLY A 26 -12.13 1.21 -0.84
C GLY A 26 -11.68 2.40 0.00
N MET A 27 -10.49 2.31 0.60
CA MET A 27 -9.87 3.39 1.36
C MET A 27 -9.53 4.61 0.49
N THR A 28 -9.06 4.40 -0.74
CA THR A 28 -8.81 5.50 -1.69
C THR A 28 -10.11 6.23 -2.01
N LEU A 29 -11.18 5.49 -2.35
CA LEU A 29 -12.48 6.07 -2.65
C LEU A 29 -13.07 6.81 -1.45
N PHE A 30 -12.92 6.25 -0.25
CA PHE A 30 -13.34 6.90 0.99
C PHE A 30 -12.60 8.23 1.20
N LEU A 31 -11.28 8.26 1.05
CA LEU A 31 -10.49 9.50 1.21
C LEU A 31 -10.77 10.53 0.12
N VAL A 32 -11.05 10.10 -1.11
CA VAL A 32 -11.48 10.99 -2.20
C VAL A 32 -12.85 11.58 -1.88
N TYR A 33 -13.78 10.76 -1.37
CA TYR A 33 -15.09 11.23 -0.96
C TYR A 33 -14.99 12.23 0.20
N ASP A 34 -14.21 11.90 1.24
CA ASP A 34 -13.95 12.75 2.40
C ASP A 34 -13.38 14.12 1.96
N TYR A 35 -12.40 14.12 1.06
CA TYR A 35 -11.85 15.34 0.46
C TYR A 35 -12.89 16.20 -0.28
N ILE A 36 -13.85 15.58 -0.98
CA ILE A 36 -14.90 16.31 -1.70
C ILE A 36 -15.90 16.93 -0.72
N VAL A 37 -16.20 16.25 0.39
CA VAL A 37 -17.19 16.69 1.39
C VAL A 37 -16.62 17.74 2.33
N ASP A 38 -15.40 17.54 2.83
CA ASP A 38 -14.72 18.43 3.77
C ASP A 38 -13.25 18.64 3.35
N PRO A 39 -12.99 19.56 2.40
CA PRO A 39 -11.65 19.80 1.90
C PRO A 39 -10.77 20.44 2.98
N VAL A 40 -9.69 19.75 3.36
CA VAL A 40 -8.76 20.19 4.40
C VAL A 40 -7.58 20.95 3.80
N ASP A 41 -7.42 22.22 4.13
CA ASP A 41 -6.34 23.05 3.56
C ASP A 41 -4.92 22.53 3.84
N GLY A 42 -4.01 22.87 2.91
CA GLY A 42 -2.58 22.64 3.06
C GLY A 42 -2.12 21.24 2.64
N LEU A 43 -1.15 20.68 3.36
CA LEU A 43 -0.51 19.41 3.02
C LEU A 43 -1.50 18.22 3.12
N ALA A 44 -2.49 18.28 4.01
CA ALA A 44 -3.47 17.20 4.21
C ALA A 44 -4.25 16.83 2.93
N ASN A 45 -4.42 17.77 1.99
CA ASN A 45 -5.04 17.54 0.68
C ASN A 45 -4.34 16.48 -0.18
N TRP A 46 -3.08 16.15 0.10
CA TRP A 46 -2.33 15.14 -0.65
C TRP A 46 -2.61 13.71 -0.18
N ARG A 47 -3.33 13.53 0.93
CA ARG A 47 -3.67 12.21 1.50
C ARG A 47 -4.36 11.25 0.50
N PRO A 48 -5.45 11.62 -0.20
CA PRO A 48 -6.07 10.74 -1.20
C PRO A 48 -5.12 10.40 -2.36
N VAL A 49 -4.23 11.32 -2.75
CA VAL A 49 -3.24 11.09 -3.80
C VAL A 49 -2.22 10.05 -3.36
N ILE A 50 -1.66 10.20 -2.15
CA ILE A 50 -0.71 9.25 -1.57
C ILE A 50 -1.38 7.86 -1.46
N MET A 51 -2.64 7.80 -1.02
CA MET A 51 -3.37 6.54 -0.95
C MET A 51 -3.60 5.91 -2.33
N GLY A 52 -3.90 6.71 -3.34
CA GLY A 52 -4.02 6.26 -4.72
C GLY A 52 -2.71 5.64 -5.22
N VAL A 53 -1.56 6.24 -4.90
CA VAL A 53 -0.24 5.69 -5.25
C VAL A 53 0.01 4.34 -4.56
N TYR A 54 -0.29 4.22 -3.25
CA TYR A 54 -0.21 2.93 -2.54
C TYR A 54 -1.10 1.86 -3.19
N THR A 55 -2.32 2.23 -3.59
CA THR A 55 -3.27 1.34 -4.26
C THR A 55 -2.74 0.88 -5.61
N LEU A 56 -2.20 1.80 -6.42
CA LEU A 56 -1.61 1.46 -7.72
C LEU A 56 -0.44 0.48 -7.57
N PHE A 57 0.49 0.75 -6.64
CA PHE A 57 1.59 -0.19 -6.39
C PHE A 57 1.09 -1.55 -5.91
N TRP A 58 0.05 -1.59 -5.08
CA TRP A 58 -0.50 -2.87 -4.63
C TRP A 58 -1.21 -3.65 -5.75
N LEU A 59 -1.90 -2.96 -6.67
CA LEU A 59 -2.50 -3.59 -7.85
C LEU A 59 -1.44 -4.26 -8.72
N PHE A 60 -0.33 -3.58 -9.01
CA PHE A 60 0.79 -4.20 -9.72
C PHE A 60 1.50 -5.30 -8.90
N ALA A 61 1.47 -5.21 -7.57
CA ALA A 61 1.97 -6.29 -6.71
C ALA A 61 1.07 -7.55 -6.76
N CYS A 62 -0.22 -7.43 -7.08
CA CYS A 62 -1.10 -8.58 -7.33
C CYS A 62 -0.66 -9.38 -8.56
N ASP A 63 -0.10 -8.70 -9.56
CA ASP A 63 0.54 -9.31 -10.74
C ASP A 63 1.98 -9.77 -10.47
N LEU A 64 2.40 -9.80 -9.20
CA LEU A 64 3.72 -10.24 -8.74
C LEU A 64 4.88 -9.48 -9.38
N LYS A 65 4.69 -8.20 -9.76
CA LYS A 65 5.74 -7.35 -10.32
C LYS A 65 6.72 -6.89 -9.24
N ARG A 66 8.01 -7.24 -9.35
CA ARG A 66 9.04 -6.87 -8.35
C ARG A 66 9.14 -5.38 -8.09
N TRP A 67 9.13 -4.58 -9.16
CA TRP A 67 9.28 -3.13 -9.05
C TRP A 67 8.15 -2.52 -8.21
N ALA A 68 6.92 -3.03 -8.33
CA ALA A 68 5.78 -2.54 -7.58
C ALA A 68 5.89 -2.85 -6.08
N ALA A 69 6.36 -4.05 -5.72
CA ALA A 69 6.63 -4.41 -4.34
C ALA A 69 7.74 -3.53 -3.72
N LEU A 70 8.81 -3.27 -4.48
CA LEU A 70 9.88 -2.39 -4.04
C LEU A 70 9.41 -0.95 -3.89
N SER A 71 8.60 -0.43 -4.82
CA SER A 71 8.03 0.91 -4.75
C SER A 71 7.10 1.07 -3.54
N TYR A 72 6.25 0.08 -3.27
CA TYR A 72 5.39 0.08 -2.09
C TYR A 72 6.21 0.09 -0.79
N LEU A 73 7.24 -0.76 -0.71
CA LEU A 73 8.14 -0.84 0.44
C LEU A 73 8.92 0.47 0.62
N ALA A 74 9.45 1.05 -0.45
CA ALA A 74 10.16 2.33 -0.41
C ALA A 74 9.25 3.46 0.06
N LEU A 75 8.01 3.52 -0.45
CA LEU A 75 7.03 4.51 -0.05
C LEU A 75 6.66 4.37 1.44
N THR A 76 6.42 3.13 1.89
CA THR A 76 6.13 2.83 3.31
C THR A 76 7.31 3.23 4.20
N THR A 77 8.54 2.91 3.78
CA THR A 77 9.75 3.25 4.54
C THR A 77 9.93 4.77 4.62
N LEU A 78 9.77 5.48 3.50
CA LEU A 78 9.85 6.94 3.47
C LEU A 78 8.79 7.55 4.39
N ASN A 79 7.56 7.05 4.35
CA ASN A 79 6.46 7.51 5.19
C ASN A 79 6.79 7.34 6.68
N LEU A 80 7.35 6.17 7.05
CA LEU A 80 7.76 5.86 8.40
C LEU A 80 8.92 6.75 8.88
N VAL A 81 9.92 6.96 8.03
CA VAL A 81 11.06 7.86 8.32
C VAL A 81 10.56 9.28 8.53
N LEU A 82 9.69 9.79 7.65
CA LEU A 82 9.10 11.13 7.78
C LEU A 82 8.29 11.25 9.07
N ARG A 83 7.50 10.22 9.43
CA ARG A 83 6.73 10.19 10.68
C ARG A 83 7.63 10.36 11.91
N PHE A 84 8.75 9.66 11.97
CA PHE A 84 9.63 9.69 13.15
C PHE A 84 10.67 10.82 13.12
N ALA A 85 11.04 11.32 11.94
CA ALA A 85 12.03 12.37 11.79
C ALA A 85 11.45 13.79 11.89
N MET A 86 10.16 13.97 11.59
CA MET A 86 9.51 15.28 11.64
C MET A 86 8.99 15.58 13.06
N PRO A 87 9.16 16.81 13.57
CA PRO A 87 8.61 17.20 14.86
C PRO A 87 7.08 17.15 14.84
N ASP A 88 6.48 16.75 15.97
CA ASP A 88 5.04 16.60 16.17
C ASP A 88 4.28 17.92 15.91
N LYS A 89 3.96 18.16 14.63
CA LYS A 89 3.03 19.21 14.21
C LYS A 89 1.71 18.54 13.87
N PRO A 90 0.57 19.03 14.41
CA PRO A 90 -0.73 18.38 14.24
C PRO A 90 -1.14 18.17 12.77
N GLY A 91 -0.67 18.99 11.82
CA GLY A 91 -0.94 18.82 10.39
C GLY A 91 -0.09 17.77 9.66
N MET A 92 1.06 17.34 10.20
CA MET A 92 1.94 16.37 9.55
C MET A 92 1.51 14.92 9.78
N HIS A 93 0.90 14.62 10.93
CA HIS A 93 0.35 13.30 11.22
C HIS A 93 -0.75 12.89 10.24
N PHE A 94 -1.60 13.83 9.80
CA PHE A 94 -2.67 13.53 8.84
C PHE A 94 -2.17 13.10 7.46
N LEU A 95 -0.99 13.55 7.05
CA LEU A 95 -0.39 13.16 5.78
C LEU A 95 0.35 11.82 5.88
N LEU A 96 0.98 11.56 7.02
CA LEU A 96 1.88 10.42 7.21
C LEU A 96 1.15 9.17 7.72
N ASP A 97 -0.03 9.34 8.32
CA ASP A 97 -0.84 8.24 8.88
C ASP A 97 -1.97 7.78 7.95
N VAL A 98 -1.76 7.84 6.63
CA VAL A 98 -2.78 7.43 5.65
C VAL A 98 -3.28 6.02 5.93
N LEU A 99 -2.35 5.10 6.23
CA LEU A 99 -2.64 3.68 6.40
C LEU A 99 -1.87 3.05 7.57
N PHE A 100 -1.17 3.81 8.40
CA PHE A 100 -0.37 3.23 9.48
C PHE A 100 -1.26 2.60 10.56
N PRO A 101 -0.95 1.40 11.09
CA PRO A 101 0.21 0.54 10.80
C PRO A 101 -0.05 -0.54 9.72
N PHE A 102 -1.16 -0.46 8.99
CA PHE A 102 -1.56 -1.46 8.01
C PHE A 102 -0.62 -1.52 6.79
N ASP A 103 -0.08 -0.39 6.34
CA ASP A 103 0.97 -0.33 5.30
C ASP A 103 2.24 -1.11 5.68
N VAL A 104 2.63 -1.08 6.96
CA VAL A 104 3.75 -1.87 7.49
C VAL A 104 3.45 -3.37 7.41
N LEU A 105 2.25 -3.79 7.80
CA LEU A 105 1.80 -5.19 7.67
C LEU A 105 1.77 -5.64 6.20
N CYS A 106 1.26 -4.79 5.31
CA CYS A 106 1.27 -5.03 3.87
C CYS A 106 2.70 -5.23 3.34
N THR A 107 3.64 -4.41 3.80
CA THR A 107 5.06 -4.53 3.46
C THR A 107 5.65 -5.87 3.94
N PHE A 108 5.29 -6.34 5.14
CA PHE A 108 5.67 -7.68 5.60
C PHE A 108 5.15 -8.78 4.66
N PHE A 109 3.90 -8.70 4.20
CA PHE A 109 3.37 -9.67 3.23
C PHE A 109 4.13 -9.63 1.90
N LEU A 110 4.45 -8.44 1.38
CA LEU A 110 5.25 -8.31 0.16
C LEU A 110 6.62 -8.95 0.33
N MET A 111 7.32 -8.69 1.45
CA MET A 111 8.61 -9.29 1.73
C MET A 111 8.54 -10.82 1.88
N PHE A 112 7.51 -11.32 2.57
CA PHE A 112 7.33 -12.77 2.76
C PHE A 112 7.15 -13.50 1.42
N TYR A 113 6.40 -12.90 0.49
CA TYR A 113 6.19 -13.46 -0.84
C TYR A 113 7.20 -12.98 -1.89
N PHE A 114 8.18 -12.13 -1.53
CA PHE A 114 9.07 -11.45 -2.47
C PHE A 114 9.82 -12.40 -3.42
N LYS A 115 10.17 -13.60 -2.94
CA LYS A 115 10.82 -14.64 -3.76
C LYS A 115 9.98 -15.10 -4.96
N LYS A 116 8.65 -14.90 -4.92
CA LYS A 116 7.73 -15.25 -6.00
C LYS A 116 7.53 -14.13 -7.03
N PHE A 117 8.00 -12.94 -6.74
CA PHE A 117 7.88 -11.82 -7.67
C PHE A 117 8.89 -12.00 -8.80
N GLU A 118 8.52 -11.58 -10.00
CA GLU A 118 9.35 -11.59 -11.21
C GLU A 118 9.74 -10.17 -11.63
#